data_AF-A0A524PAJ6-F1
#
_entry.id   AF-A0A524PAJ6-F1
#
_cell.length_a   1.000
_cell.length_b   1.000
_cell.length_c   1.000
_cell.angle_alpha   90.00
_cell.angle_beta   90.00
_cell.angle_gamma   90.00
#
_symmetry.space_group_name_H-M   'P 1'
#
loop_
_entity.id
_entity.type
_entity.pdbx_description
1 polymer ?
#
loop_
_entity_poly.entity_id
_entity_poly.type
_entity_poly.pdbx_seq_one_letter_code
_entity_poly.pdbx_strand_id
1 'polypeptide(L)'
;MRGTPSAELDRSTRTIALHEYGSGAQAKPSILTTSRRWRSVRPRVMWLAGASMAYLPNYLVSSAFVVALALGGCGESSSSGSNELTSLRGVRYCEVLGVVNDGGFRGDVYGTQGLNECPPSQWEALDPEVIQEDLGALAVVMNGPRFWLIDSVKSFTEPGEIRFFGELQMRLIASVALSPGDLSQDPYQERSVIRDTEFVFVAGSEVYELVASDGKVYVM
;
A
#
# COMPACT_ATOMS: atom_id res chain seq x y z
N MET A 1 3.62 -12.36 47.77
CA MET A 1 3.34 -13.14 46.55
C MET A 1 2.35 -12.38 45.69
N ARG A 2 2.76 -11.98 44.47
CA ARG A 2 1.91 -11.58 43.33
C ARG A 2 2.77 -11.82 42.08
N GLY A 3 2.20 -12.47 41.07
CA GLY A 3 2.97 -13.03 39.95
C GLY A 3 3.36 -12.00 38.88
N THR A 4 4.46 -12.29 38.19
CA THR A 4 4.82 -11.67 36.91
C THR A 4 3.92 -12.22 35.79
N PRO A 5 3.34 -11.38 34.92
CA PRO A 5 2.72 -11.88 33.70
C PRO A 5 3.80 -12.24 32.68
N SER A 6 3.89 -13.52 32.31
CA SER A 6 4.58 -13.94 31.08
C SER A 6 3.69 -13.62 29.89
N ALA A 7 4.18 -12.80 28.96
CA ALA A 7 3.57 -12.67 27.64
C ALA A 7 4.07 -13.81 26.75
N GLU A 8 3.19 -14.76 26.44
CA GLU A 8 3.50 -15.87 25.54
C GLU A 8 3.53 -15.37 24.09
N LEU A 9 4.60 -15.68 23.36
CA LEU A 9 4.86 -15.15 22.02
C LEU A 9 4.27 -16.08 20.95
N ASP A 10 3.05 -15.81 20.50
CA ASP A 10 2.55 -16.44 19.28
C ASP A 10 3.28 -15.90 18.04
N ARG A 11 3.62 -16.81 17.12
CA ARG A 11 4.33 -16.52 15.87
C ARG A 11 3.36 -16.62 14.69
N SER A 12 2.50 -15.62 14.58
CA SER A 12 1.68 -15.40 13.38
C SER A 12 1.56 -13.91 13.10
N THR A 13 1.69 -13.55 11.82
CA THR A 13 1.45 -12.24 11.16
C THR A 13 1.17 -11.04 12.07
N ARG A 14 2.14 -10.12 12.19
CA ARG A 14 1.93 -8.81 12.84
C ARG A 14 1.34 -7.80 11.85
N THR A 15 0.02 -7.86 11.63
CA THR A 15 -0.73 -6.74 11.07
C THR A 15 -0.69 -5.57 12.06
N ILE A 16 -0.26 -4.39 11.61
CA ILE A 16 -0.32 -3.16 12.43
C ILE A 16 -1.67 -2.49 12.15
N ALA A 17 -2.71 -2.90 12.89
CA ALA A 17 -3.97 -2.18 12.92
C ALA A 17 -3.86 -1.03 13.93
N LEU A 18 -3.89 0.22 13.44
CA LEU A 18 -3.84 1.40 14.30
C LEU A 18 -5.25 1.74 14.83
N HIS A 19 -5.51 1.32 16.06
CA HIS A 19 -6.62 1.78 16.90
C HIS A 19 -6.04 2.19 18.24
N GLU A 20 -6.15 3.46 18.67
CA GLU A 20 -6.23 3.78 20.10
C GLU A 20 -6.77 5.17 20.46
N TYR A 21 -7.10 5.31 21.73
CA TYR A 21 -7.85 6.40 22.37
C TYR A 21 -6.92 7.43 23.06
N GLY A 22 -7.30 8.71 23.00
CA GLY A 22 -7.35 9.56 24.20
C GLY A 22 -6.07 10.22 24.76
N SER A 23 -5.87 11.50 24.40
CA SER A 23 -5.50 12.62 25.29
C SER A 23 -4.11 12.69 25.98
N GLY A 24 -3.34 13.74 25.64
CA GLY A 24 -2.73 14.59 26.68
C GLY A 24 -1.37 15.27 26.40
N ALA A 25 -1.37 16.61 26.35
CA ALA A 25 -0.25 17.55 26.53
C ALA A 25 0.83 17.67 25.44
N GLN A 26 1.17 18.93 25.09
CA GLN A 26 2.13 19.30 24.03
C GLN A 26 3.54 19.60 24.57
N ALA A 27 4.56 19.15 23.86
CA ALA A 27 5.93 19.68 23.93
C ALA A 27 6.52 19.78 22.51
N LYS A 28 7.33 20.84 22.26
CA LYS A 28 7.96 21.08 20.94
C LYS A 28 9.13 20.11 20.69
N PRO A 29 9.20 19.40 19.54
CA PRO A 29 10.36 18.60 19.17
C PRO A 29 11.42 19.41 18.41
N SER A 30 12.68 19.20 18.80
CA SER A 30 13.81 19.22 17.86
C SER A 30 13.98 17.82 17.27
N ILE A 31 13.95 17.67 15.95
CA ILE A 31 14.02 16.37 15.27
C ILE A 31 15.44 15.78 15.38
N LEU A 32 15.53 14.54 15.89
CA LEU A 32 16.75 13.73 15.92
C LEU A 32 16.55 12.46 15.08
N THR A 33 17.04 12.47 13.84
CA THR A 33 16.98 11.30 12.96
C THR A 33 18.01 10.26 13.37
N THR A 34 17.59 9.08 13.81
CA THR A 34 18.51 7.94 14.06
C THR A 34 18.07 6.72 13.26
N SER A 35 18.83 6.32 12.24
CA SER A 35 18.56 5.09 11.49
C SER A 35 19.10 3.86 12.25
N ARG A 36 18.21 3.03 12.81
CA ARG A 36 18.59 1.78 13.48
C ARG A 36 18.58 0.61 12.50
N ARG A 37 19.75 0.27 11.98
CA ARG A 37 19.95 -0.90 11.11
C ARG A 37 19.82 -2.22 11.89
N TRP A 38 18.68 -2.90 11.74
CA TRP A 38 18.45 -4.22 12.33
C TRP A 38 19.36 -5.29 11.70
N ARG A 39 20.13 -6.02 12.52
CA ARG A 39 20.89 -7.20 12.10
C ARG A 39 20.13 -8.46 12.53
N SER A 40 19.65 -9.25 11.57
CA SER A 40 19.05 -10.55 11.86
C SER A 40 20.14 -11.61 12.09
N VAL A 41 19.98 -12.41 13.14
CA VAL A 41 20.82 -13.59 13.42
C VAL A 41 20.10 -14.81 12.85
N ARG A 42 20.66 -15.42 11.81
CA ARG A 42 20.10 -16.65 11.21
C ARG A 42 20.57 -17.89 11.99
N PRO A 43 19.69 -18.81 12.38
CA PRO A 43 20.10 -20.18 12.69
C PRO A 43 20.39 -20.95 11.39
N ARG A 44 21.44 -21.77 11.38
CA ARG A 44 21.70 -22.75 10.31
C ARG A 44 20.84 -23.99 10.56
N VAL A 45 20.14 -24.47 9.53
CA VAL A 45 19.58 -25.83 9.51
C VAL A 45 20.25 -26.60 8.38
N MET A 46 20.84 -27.73 8.73
CA MET A 46 21.54 -28.65 7.83
C MET A 46 20.62 -29.84 7.57
N TRP A 47 20.32 -30.13 6.31
CA TRP A 47 19.56 -31.33 5.93
C TRP A 47 20.51 -32.42 5.41
N LEU A 48 20.40 -33.61 5.99
CA LEU A 48 21.04 -34.85 5.55
C LEU A 48 19.97 -35.94 5.43
N ALA A 49 19.69 -36.36 4.19
CA ALA A 49 19.11 -37.65 3.78
C ALA A 49 18.95 -37.57 2.25
N GLY A 50 19.09 -38.63 1.46
CA GLY A 50 19.50 -40.01 1.76
C GLY A 50 19.26 -40.81 0.49
N ALA A 51 20.29 -41.47 -0.05
CA ALA A 51 20.16 -42.20 -1.31
C ALA A 51 19.48 -43.56 -1.10
N SER A 52 18.66 -43.98 -2.07
CA SER A 52 18.41 -45.40 -2.32
C SER A 52 18.01 -45.64 -3.78
N MET A 53 18.38 -46.79 -4.32
CA MET A 53 18.44 -47.10 -5.75
C MET A 53 17.80 -48.46 -6.01
N ALA A 54 16.90 -48.60 -6.99
CA ALA A 54 16.33 -49.90 -7.37
C ALA A 54 15.90 -50.00 -8.86
N TYR A 55 16.29 -51.12 -9.48
CA TYR A 55 15.90 -51.68 -10.78
C TYR A 55 14.55 -52.46 -10.66
N LEU A 56 13.77 -52.87 -11.68
CA LEU A 56 13.70 -52.85 -13.17
C LEU A 56 12.23 -53.34 -13.52
N PRO A 57 11.83 -53.78 -14.74
CA PRO A 57 12.13 -53.43 -16.14
C PRO A 57 10.85 -53.17 -17.01
N ASN A 58 11.07 -52.83 -18.29
CA ASN A 58 10.22 -52.99 -19.49
C ASN A 58 8.77 -53.53 -19.39
N TYR A 59 7.83 -52.77 -19.98
CA TYR A 59 6.74 -53.33 -20.79
C TYR A 59 6.54 -52.52 -22.10
N LEU A 60 6.42 -53.23 -23.22
CA LEU A 60 6.04 -52.71 -24.53
C LEU A 60 4.53 -52.77 -24.70
N VAL A 61 3.86 -51.63 -24.96
CA VAL A 61 2.58 -51.61 -25.69
C VAL A 61 2.52 -50.38 -26.59
N SER A 62 2.29 -50.59 -27.88
CA SER A 62 2.06 -49.52 -28.86
C SER A 62 0.70 -48.86 -28.66
N SER A 63 0.65 -47.52 -28.76
CA SER A 63 -0.54 -46.80 -29.22
C SER A 63 -0.14 -45.43 -29.78
N ALA A 64 -0.75 -45.05 -30.89
CA ALA A 64 -0.39 -43.85 -31.63
C ALA A 64 -0.80 -42.59 -30.86
N PHE A 65 0.14 -41.68 -30.64
CA PHE A 65 -0.17 -40.31 -30.22
C PHE A 65 -0.23 -39.39 -31.44
N VAL A 66 -1.41 -38.85 -31.69
CA VAL A 66 -1.64 -37.82 -32.70
C VAL A 66 -0.95 -36.54 -32.23
N VAL A 67 0.01 -36.05 -33.02
CA VAL A 67 0.61 -34.72 -32.79
C VAL A 67 -0.39 -33.66 -33.25
N ALA A 68 -1.29 -33.29 -32.34
CA ALA A 68 -2.07 -32.06 -32.48
C ALA A 68 -1.14 -30.87 -32.21
N LEU A 69 -0.83 -30.10 -33.25
CA LEU A 69 -0.17 -28.79 -33.14
C LEU A 69 -1.15 -27.81 -32.49
N ALA A 70 -1.25 -27.87 -31.17
CA ALA A 70 -1.86 -26.80 -30.39
C ALA A 70 -0.97 -25.56 -30.51
N LEU A 71 -1.46 -24.54 -31.21
CA LEU A 71 -0.91 -23.19 -31.09
C LEU A 71 -1.15 -22.74 -29.65
N GLY A 72 -0.13 -22.89 -28.81
CA GLY A 72 -0.12 -22.49 -27.42
C GLY A 72 -0.14 -20.96 -27.28
N GLY A 73 -1.31 -20.37 -27.52
CA GLY A 73 -1.64 -19.01 -27.12
C GLY A 73 -1.79 -18.89 -25.60
N CYS A 74 -0.74 -19.24 -24.86
CA CYS A 74 -0.68 -19.01 -23.42
C CYS A 74 -0.31 -17.53 -23.17
N GLY A 75 -1.32 -16.68 -23.20
CA GLY A 75 -1.23 -15.25 -22.89
C GLY A 75 -2.49 -14.70 -22.23
N GLU A 76 -3.35 -15.58 -21.72
CA GLU A 76 -4.56 -15.22 -20.98
C GLU A 76 -4.15 -14.67 -19.61
N SER A 77 -3.94 -13.36 -19.51
CA SER A 77 -3.71 -12.67 -18.24
C SER A 77 -5.01 -12.61 -17.44
N SER A 78 -5.37 -13.75 -16.84
CA SER A 78 -6.50 -13.88 -15.93
C SER A 78 -6.19 -13.19 -14.60
N SER A 79 -6.39 -11.87 -14.55
CA SER A 79 -6.39 -11.10 -13.31
C SER A 79 -7.61 -11.48 -12.48
N SER A 80 -7.51 -12.58 -11.73
CA SER A 80 -8.43 -12.86 -10.63
C SER A 80 -8.31 -11.70 -9.63
N GLY A 81 -9.44 -11.06 -9.31
CA GLY A 81 -9.49 -9.79 -8.61
C GLY A 81 -9.01 -9.88 -7.16
N SER A 82 -7.70 -9.76 -6.95
CA SER A 82 -7.13 -9.31 -5.69
C SER A 82 -7.06 -7.79 -5.71
N ASN A 83 -7.70 -7.12 -4.73
CA ASN A 83 -7.51 -5.69 -4.46
C ASN A 83 -6.12 -5.39 -3.85
N GLU A 84 -5.09 -6.15 -4.25
CA GLU A 84 -3.70 -6.02 -3.80
C GLU A 84 -2.80 -5.62 -4.98
N LEU A 85 -2.03 -4.56 -4.79
CA LEU A 85 -1.00 -4.10 -5.72
C LEU A 85 0.37 -4.38 -5.10
N THR A 86 1.21 -5.13 -5.81
CA THR A 86 2.53 -5.56 -5.33
C THR A 86 3.67 -4.88 -6.11
N SER A 87 4.91 -5.06 -5.65
CA SER A 87 6.11 -4.47 -6.26
C SER A 87 6.09 -2.93 -6.32
N LEU A 88 5.47 -2.30 -5.32
CA LEU A 88 5.21 -0.85 -5.34
C LEU A 88 6.44 0.01 -5.05
N ARG A 89 7.49 -0.51 -4.42
CA ARG A 89 8.64 0.28 -3.98
C ARG A 89 9.30 1.05 -5.13
N GLY A 90 9.25 2.37 -5.08
CA GLY A 90 9.76 3.26 -6.13
C GLY A 90 8.80 3.50 -7.31
N VAL A 91 7.61 2.90 -7.31
CA VAL A 91 6.56 3.20 -8.29
C VAL A 91 5.99 4.59 -8.01
N ARG A 92 5.86 5.40 -9.07
CA ARG A 92 5.30 6.75 -8.97
C ARG A 92 3.77 6.70 -8.97
N TYR A 93 3.15 7.59 -8.20
CA TYR A 93 1.71 7.85 -8.22
C TYR A 93 1.43 9.33 -8.01
N CYS A 94 0.20 9.74 -8.23
CA CYS A 94 -0.30 11.04 -7.76
C CYS A 94 -1.77 10.94 -7.39
N GLU A 95 -2.23 11.91 -6.61
CA GLU A 95 -3.58 11.98 -6.07
C GLU A 95 -4.15 13.40 -6.19
N VAL A 96 -5.42 13.51 -6.56
CA VAL A 96 -6.23 14.72 -6.47
C VAL A 96 -7.23 14.51 -5.33
N LEU A 97 -7.26 15.42 -4.36
CA LEU A 97 -8.23 15.38 -3.27
C LEU A 97 -9.25 16.50 -3.46
N GLY A 98 -10.48 16.13 -3.84
CA GLY A 98 -11.60 17.06 -3.95
C GLY A 98 -12.31 17.24 -2.61
N VAL A 99 -12.30 18.45 -2.04
CA VAL A 99 -13.01 18.78 -0.79
C VAL A 99 -14.43 19.18 -1.11
N VAL A 100 -15.41 18.38 -0.68
CA VAL A 100 -16.85 18.65 -0.80
C VAL A 100 -17.47 18.90 0.57
N ASN A 101 -18.65 19.50 0.60
CA ASN A 101 -19.48 19.65 1.81
C ASN A 101 -20.88 19.09 1.55
N ASP A 102 -21.15 17.90 2.08
CA ASP A 102 -22.43 17.20 1.97
C ASP A 102 -22.84 16.69 3.36
N GLY A 103 -23.48 17.58 4.14
CA GLY A 103 -23.74 17.35 5.57
C GLY A 103 -22.49 17.41 6.47
N GLY A 104 -21.32 17.68 5.91
CA GLY A 104 -20.02 17.75 6.56
C GLY A 104 -18.90 17.81 5.51
N PHE A 105 -17.70 18.26 5.89
CA PHE A 105 -16.57 18.26 4.96
C PHE A 105 -16.07 16.83 4.70
N ARG A 106 -15.84 16.51 3.43
CA ARG A 106 -15.31 15.22 2.96
C ARG A 106 -14.27 15.46 1.87
N GLY A 107 -13.14 14.77 1.93
CA GLY A 107 -12.12 14.77 0.89
C GLY A 107 -12.19 13.47 0.08
N ASP A 108 -12.59 13.57 -1.19
CA ASP A 108 -12.58 12.43 -2.12
C ASP A 108 -11.25 12.35 -2.84
N VAL A 109 -10.56 11.21 -2.67
CA VAL A 109 -9.19 11.00 -3.14
C VAL A 109 -9.23 10.20 -4.43
N TYR A 110 -8.93 10.87 -5.54
CA TYR A 110 -8.73 10.24 -6.84
C TYR A 110 -7.25 9.98 -7.05
N GLY A 111 -6.86 8.74 -7.34
CA GLY A 111 -5.46 8.32 -7.43
C GLY A 111 -5.15 7.46 -8.66
N THR A 112 -3.87 7.39 -9.06
CA THR A 112 -3.41 6.59 -10.23
C THR A 112 -3.07 5.13 -9.91
N GLN A 113 -3.24 4.68 -8.67
CA GLN A 113 -2.75 3.39 -8.17
C GLN A 113 -3.33 2.22 -8.97
N GLY A 114 -2.45 1.41 -9.57
CA GLY A 114 -2.85 0.27 -10.41
C GLY A 114 -3.40 0.65 -11.79
N LEU A 115 -3.35 1.93 -12.17
CA LEU A 115 -3.80 2.44 -13.47
C LEU A 115 -2.62 2.97 -14.31
N ASN A 116 -1.79 3.85 -13.72
CA ASN A 116 -0.61 4.43 -14.37
C ASN A 116 0.39 5.00 -13.35
N GLU A 117 1.63 5.22 -13.79
CA GLU A 117 2.73 5.73 -12.96
C GLU A 117 2.80 7.28 -12.93
N CYS A 118 1.66 7.97 -13.03
CA CYS A 118 1.56 9.43 -13.04
C CYS A 118 2.61 10.14 -13.92
N PRO A 119 2.47 10.11 -15.26
CA PRO A 119 3.45 10.72 -16.16
C PRO A 119 3.62 12.22 -15.85
N PRO A 120 4.86 12.74 -15.61
CA PRO A 120 5.06 14.11 -15.16
C PRO A 120 4.42 15.15 -16.08
N SER A 121 4.55 14.99 -17.41
CA SER A 121 3.95 15.90 -18.38
C SER A 121 2.41 15.90 -18.39
N GLN A 122 1.76 14.81 -17.98
CA GLN A 122 0.30 14.76 -17.85
C GLN A 122 -0.16 15.40 -16.53
N TRP A 123 0.61 15.21 -15.45
CA TRP A 123 0.34 15.82 -14.15
C TRP A 123 0.59 17.34 -14.15
N GLU A 124 1.70 17.79 -14.74
CA GLU A 124 2.08 19.20 -14.87
C GLU A 124 1.15 19.99 -15.82
N ALA A 125 0.40 19.29 -16.69
CA ALA A 125 -0.61 19.88 -17.58
C ALA A 125 -2.01 19.98 -16.94
N LEU A 126 -2.20 19.51 -15.70
CA LEU A 126 -3.48 19.63 -15.00
C LEU A 126 -3.72 21.04 -14.50
N ASP A 127 -4.95 21.53 -14.71
CA ASP A 127 -5.44 22.78 -14.16
C ASP A 127 -6.30 22.49 -12.90
N PRO A 128 -5.86 22.88 -11.69
CA PRO A 128 -6.61 22.64 -10.47
C PRO A 128 -7.97 23.35 -10.43
N GLU A 129 -8.12 24.52 -11.07
CA GLU A 129 -9.38 25.28 -11.07
C GLU A 129 -10.43 24.55 -11.91
N VAL A 130 -10.06 24.06 -13.09
CA VAL A 130 -10.92 23.22 -13.94
C VAL A 130 -11.31 21.92 -13.24
N ILE A 131 -10.39 21.27 -12.52
CA ILE A 131 -10.66 20.04 -11.77
C ILE A 131 -11.59 20.31 -10.58
N GLN A 132 -11.46 21.46 -9.93
CA GLN A 132 -12.36 21.88 -8.86
C GLN A 132 -13.78 22.08 -9.37
N GLU A 133 -13.95 22.73 -10.53
CA GLU A 133 -15.26 22.90 -11.18
C GLU A 133 -15.89 21.56 -11.60
N ASP A 134 -15.14 20.67 -12.24
CA ASP A 134 -15.62 19.33 -12.67
C ASP A 134 -16.04 18.41 -11.50
N LEU A 135 -15.39 18.55 -10.34
CA LEU A 135 -15.75 17.84 -9.12
C LEU A 135 -16.88 18.51 -8.34
N GLY A 136 -17.28 19.74 -8.68
CA GLY A 136 -18.16 20.56 -7.84
C GLY A 136 -17.57 20.82 -6.44
N ALA A 137 -16.24 20.84 -6.33
CA ALA A 137 -15.53 20.89 -5.06
C ALA A 137 -15.37 22.33 -4.53
N LEU A 138 -15.30 22.46 -3.21
CA LEU A 138 -14.99 23.72 -2.51
C LEU A 138 -13.51 24.10 -2.63
N ALA A 139 -12.65 23.09 -2.74
CA ALA A 139 -11.21 23.20 -2.95
C ALA A 139 -10.68 21.87 -3.52
N VAL A 140 -9.56 21.91 -4.23
CA VAL A 140 -8.78 20.72 -4.58
C VAL A 140 -7.37 20.78 -4.01
N VAL A 141 -6.83 19.63 -3.61
CA VAL A 141 -5.43 19.50 -3.21
C VAL A 141 -4.73 18.57 -4.19
N MET A 142 -3.70 19.10 -4.86
CA MET A 142 -2.86 18.36 -5.80
C MET A 142 -1.71 17.68 -5.05
N ASN A 143 -1.79 16.37 -4.86
CA ASN A 143 -0.84 15.58 -4.08
C ASN A 143 0.02 14.69 -4.98
N GLY A 144 0.98 15.30 -5.68
CA GLY A 144 1.92 14.53 -6.50
C GLY A 144 2.90 15.34 -7.36
N PRO A 145 3.75 14.64 -8.12
CA PRO A 145 3.91 13.18 -8.09
C PRO A 145 4.68 12.70 -6.85
N ARG A 146 4.34 11.51 -6.35
CA ARG A 146 4.95 10.85 -5.19
C ARG A 146 5.51 9.49 -5.58
N PHE A 147 6.30 8.89 -4.70
CA PHE A 147 6.80 7.53 -4.84
C PHE A 147 6.36 6.67 -3.65
N TRP A 148 6.01 5.41 -3.91
CA TRP A 148 5.72 4.44 -2.87
C TRP A 148 7.00 3.95 -2.19
N LEU A 149 6.96 3.85 -0.85
CA LEU A 149 8.04 3.29 -0.01
C LEU A 149 7.65 1.92 0.58
N ILE A 150 6.41 1.50 0.43
CA ILE A 150 5.86 0.17 0.76
C ILE A 150 6.21 -0.86 -0.33
N ASP A 151 6.09 -2.16 -0.01
CA ASP A 151 6.30 -3.25 -0.95
C ASP A 151 5.00 -3.73 -1.62
N SER A 152 3.89 -3.79 -0.86
CA SER A 152 2.52 -3.94 -1.42
C SER A 152 1.48 -3.16 -0.61
N VAL A 153 0.32 -2.91 -1.23
CA VAL A 153 -0.88 -2.38 -0.58
C VAL A 153 -2.07 -3.26 -0.93
N LYS A 154 -2.96 -3.50 0.03
CA LYS A 154 -4.21 -4.22 -0.17
C LYS A 154 -5.39 -3.40 0.34
N SER A 155 -6.30 -3.03 -0.56
CA SER A 155 -7.58 -2.43 -0.19
C SER A 155 -8.59 -3.52 0.13
N PHE A 156 -9.40 -3.32 1.17
CA PHE A 156 -10.59 -4.13 1.44
C PHE A 156 -11.89 -3.39 1.04
N THR A 157 -11.76 -2.13 0.62
CA THR A 157 -12.83 -1.37 -0.02
C THR A 157 -12.78 -1.61 -1.53
N GLU A 158 -13.96 -1.82 -2.14
CA GLU A 158 -14.08 -1.98 -3.59
C GLU A 158 -13.62 -0.71 -4.34
N PRO A 159 -12.98 -0.87 -5.52
CA PRO A 159 -12.64 0.23 -6.41
C PRO A 159 -13.81 1.19 -6.70
N GLY A 160 -13.62 2.49 -6.45
CA GLY A 160 -14.58 3.52 -6.83
C GLY A 160 -14.57 3.84 -8.33
N GLU A 161 -15.27 4.92 -8.72
CA GLU A 161 -15.36 5.34 -10.12
C GLU A 161 -13.98 5.64 -10.74
N ILE A 162 -13.85 5.40 -12.04
CA ILE A 162 -12.71 5.84 -12.84
C ILE A 162 -13.09 7.14 -13.54
N ARG A 163 -12.23 8.14 -13.45
CA ARG A 163 -12.36 9.47 -14.07
C ARG A 163 -11.06 9.82 -14.81
N PHE A 164 -11.14 10.75 -15.76
CA PHE A 164 -9.97 11.39 -16.35
C PHE A 164 -9.92 12.85 -15.91
N PHE A 165 -8.74 13.32 -15.48
CA PHE A 165 -8.44 14.74 -15.41
C PHE A 165 -7.41 15.04 -16.49
N GLY A 166 -7.77 15.87 -17.48
CA GLY A 166 -7.01 15.94 -18.72
C GLY A 166 -6.86 14.56 -19.38
N GLU A 167 -5.63 14.14 -19.67
CA GLU A 167 -5.33 12.79 -20.16
C GLU A 167 -5.10 11.75 -19.03
N LEU A 168 -5.03 12.20 -17.77
CA LEU A 168 -4.61 11.36 -16.65
C LEU A 168 -5.78 10.54 -16.11
N GLN A 169 -5.73 9.22 -16.31
CA GLN A 169 -6.69 8.29 -15.74
C GLN A 169 -6.48 8.15 -14.22
N MET A 170 -7.54 8.35 -13.43
CA MET A 170 -7.53 8.21 -11.98
C MET A 170 -8.78 7.46 -11.50
N ARG A 171 -8.76 6.98 -10.25
CA ARG A 171 -9.86 6.28 -9.61
C ARG A 171 -10.12 6.84 -8.23
N LEU A 172 -11.39 6.94 -7.81
CA LEU A 172 -11.74 7.19 -6.41
C LEU A 172 -11.26 6.02 -5.54
N ILE A 173 -10.22 6.25 -4.74
CA ILE A 173 -9.56 5.23 -3.89
C ILE A 173 -9.91 5.37 -2.40
N ALA A 174 -10.35 6.55 -1.95
CA ALA A 174 -10.78 6.79 -0.57
C ALA A 174 -11.69 8.02 -0.47
N SER A 175 -12.54 8.03 0.57
CA SER A 175 -13.26 9.23 1.03
C SER A 175 -12.90 9.49 2.50
N VAL A 176 -12.36 10.67 2.78
CA VAL A 176 -11.89 11.05 4.11
C VAL A 176 -12.88 12.03 4.74
N ALA A 177 -13.40 11.74 5.92
CA ALA A 177 -14.15 12.73 6.69
C ALA A 177 -13.16 13.82 7.19
N LEU A 178 -13.44 15.09 6.91
CA LEU A 178 -12.57 16.20 7.26
C LEU A 178 -13.22 17.06 8.35
N SER A 179 -12.43 17.42 9.35
CA SER A 179 -12.74 18.51 10.29
C SER A 179 -12.24 19.83 9.70
N PRO A 180 -12.74 21.00 10.14
CA PRO A 180 -12.24 22.31 9.68
C PRO A 180 -10.73 22.51 9.83
N GLY A 181 -10.08 21.83 10.78
CA GLY A 181 -8.62 21.84 10.95
C GLY A 181 -7.84 20.97 9.95
N ASP A 182 -8.46 19.92 9.38
CA ASP A 182 -7.80 19.01 8.44
C ASP A 182 -7.56 19.64 7.06
N LEU A 183 -8.24 20.75 6.77
CA LEU A 183 -8.10 21.55 5.55
C LEU A 183 -6.75 22.28 5.45
N SER A 184 -6.03 22.47 6.57
CA SER A 184 -4.68 23.00 6.53
C SER A 184 -3.74 22.04 5.80
N GLN A 185 -2.79 22.57 5.03
CA GLN A 185 -1.69 21.81 4.42
C GLN A 185 -0.41 21.83 5.27
N ASP A 186 -0.51 22.19 6.57
CA ASP A 186 0.62 22.18 7.48
C ASP A 186 1.31 20.79 7.51
N PRO A 187 2.65 20.74 7.41
CA PRO A 187 3.40 19.50 7.44
C PRO A 187 3.43 18.91 8.86
N TYR A 188 3.61 17.60 8.93
CA TYR A 188 3.74 16.83 10.18
C TYR A 188 2.57 16.96 11.16
N GLN A 189 1.36 17.30 10.67
CA GLN A 189 0.13 17.17 11.43
C GLN A 189 -0.46 15.75 11.30
N GLU A 190 -0.80 15.15 12.43
CA GLU A 190 -1.59 13.90 12.46
C GLU A 190 -2.99 14.17 11.90
N ARG A 191 -3.45 13.33 10.96
CA ARG A 191 -4.82 13.35 10.44
C ARG A 191 -5.40 11.93 10.50
N SER A 192 -6.69 11.82 10.83
CA SER A 192 -7.40 10.55 10.82
C SER A 192 -7.99 10.27 9.44
N VAL A 193 -7.71 9.08 8.89
CA VAL A 193 -8.24 8.64 7.59
C VAL A 193 -9.10 7.40 7.80
N ILE A 194 -10.38 7.47 7.40
CA ILE A 194 -11.27 6.31 7.37
C ILE A 194 -10.92 5.52 6.12
N ARG A 195 -10.27 4.36 6.30
CA ARG A 195 -9.93 3.41 5.23
C ARG A 195 -9.79 2.01 5.79
N ASP A 196 -10.09 1.01 4.96
CA ASP A 196 -9.76 -0.38 5.24
C ASP A 196 -8.67 -0.84 4.26
N THR A 197 -7.42 -0.83 4.72
CA THR A 197 -6.24 -0.98 3.86
C THR A 197 -5.05 -1.53 4.65
N GLU A 198 -4.44 -2.61 4.18
CA GLU A 198 -3.14 -3.10 4.67
C GLU A 198 -2.00 -2.52 3.83
N PHE A 199 -0.98 -1.98 4.51
CA PHE A 199 0.29 -1.54 3.92
C PHE A 199 1.39 -2.52 4.35
N VAL A 200 2.10 -3.10 3.38
CA VAL A 200 3.03 -4.20 3.62
C VAL A 200 4.47 -3.75 3.39
N PHE A 201 5.31 -4.03 4.37
CA PHE A 201 6.77 -3.94 4.27
C PHE A 201 7.36 -5.34 4.42
N VAL A 202 8.17 -5.76 3.45
CA VAL A 202 8.83 -7.07 3.45
C VAL A 202 10.00 -7.07 4.43
N ALA A 203 10.16 -8.17 5.17
CA ALA A 203 11.21 -8.29 6.19
C ALA A 203 12.61 -8.17 5.56
N GLY A 204 13.34 -7.12 5.97
CA GLY A 204 14.68 -6.81 5.45
C GLY A 204 14.70 -5.68 4.41
N SER A 205 13.55 -5.20 3.94
CA SER A 205 13.42 -3.94 3.21
C SER A 205 13.87 -2.74 4.05
N GLU A 206 14.27 -1.67 3.38
CA GLU A 206 14.46 -0.36 4.02
C GLU A 206 13.10 0.30 4.30
N VAL A 207 12.99 0.96 5.44
CA VAL A 207 11.83 1.75 5.86
C VAL A 207 12.31 3.09 6.38
N TYR A 208 11.48 4.13 6.27
CA TYR A 208 11.79 5.46 6.75
C TYR A 208 10.90 5.79 7.95
N GLU A 209 11.46 6.34 9.02
CA GLU A 209 10.73 6.61 10.26
C GLU A 209 10.62 8.12 10.50
N LEU A 210 9.40 8.60 10.76
CA LEU A 210 9.15 9.90 11.38
C LEU A 210 8.89 9.68 12.87
N VAL A 211 9.64 10.40 13.72
CA VAL A 211 9.50 10.33 15.19
C VAL A 211 8.95 11.66 15.69
N ALA A 212 7.78 11.64 16.32
CA ALA A 212 7.13 12.82 16.89
C ALA A 212 7.72 13.20 18.26
N SER A 213 7.38 14.38 18.79
CA SER A 213 7.86 14.87 20.10
C SER A 213 7.50 13.98 21.28
N ASP A 214 6.35 13.33 21.19
CA ASP A 214 5.83 12.40 22.21
C ASP A 214 6.44 10.99 22.08
N GLY A 215 7.30 10.76 21.07
CA GLY A 215 7.94 9.48 20.82
C GLY A 215 7.15 8.51 19.95
N LYS A 216 5.97 8.90 19.42
CA LYS A 216 5.29 8.10 18.39
C LYS A 216 6.18 7.94 17.15
N VAL A 217 6.14 6.76 16.53
CA VAL A 217 6.90 6.43 15.33
C VAL A 217 5.94 6.10 14.20
N TYR A 218 6.10 6.78 13.07
CA TYR A 218 5.35 6.55 11.83
C TYR A 218 6.30 5.97 10.78
N VAL A 219 5.93 4.81 10.25
CA VAL A 219 6.71 4.12 9.21
C VAL A 219 6.22 4.54 7.84
N MET A 220 7.16 4.88 6.95
CA MET A 220 6.97 5.23 5.55
C MET A 220 7.69 4.23 4.65
#